data_AF-A0A7S1NI79-F1
#
_entry.id   AF-A0A7S1NI79-F1
#
_cell.length_a   1.000
_cell.length_b   1.000
_cell.length_c   1.000
_cell.angle_alpha   90.00
_cell.angle_beta   90.00
_cell.angle_gamma   90.00
#
_symmetry.space_group_name_H-M   'P 1'
#
loop_
_entity.id
_entity.type
_entity.pdbx_description
1 polymer ?
#
loop_
_entity_poly.entity_id
_entity_poly.type
_entity_poly.pdbx_seq_one_letter_code
_entity_poly.pdbx_strand_id
1 'polypeptide(L)'
;VNLVAQAVGFLQIVASYEMDEKLMPIATQGFQTLTEFCQGPCLQNQAVLVNSGVCHEANMVLKGNPARCNRMSVFRLKGVAVLTLLSLLEGCNDRTRGQLMVSCISLDSLKETIDQVWDSVETYVNTSDGNDEDSESRLELAFNLFILIYTLHSLQGDAALLQALESVSGYKYFYDMLGVIEIARDNRVEKVYFRKPAICLTLKEASKERLLANIDRSSPAAKLADFFEKSEELIFEMEYHMHIKQLLQKHVPEPPEPPQEQLHPLAYKILFYARWVVCKVRTSVGDSVQGGAEGWQDITLLVAFILNLIV
;
A
#
# COMPACT_ATOMS: atom_id res chain seq x y z
N VAL A 1 30.98 -2.86 -11.92
CA VAL A 1 29.95 -3.92 -11.88
C VAL A 1 28.64 -3.28 -11.48
N ASN A 2 27.55 -3.49 -12.23
CA ASN A 2 26.23 -2.97 -11.85
C ASN A 2 25.50 -4.02 -11.00
N LEU A 3 25.54 -3.84 -9.66
CA LEU A 3 24.96 -4.80 -8.72
C LEU A 3 23.43 -4.90 -8.84
N VAL A 4 22.76 -3.82 -9.23
CA VAL A 4 21.30 -3.79 -9.43
C VAL A 4 20.89 -4.72 -10.57
N ALA A 5 21.59 -4.63 -11.71
CA ALA A 5 21.36 -5.54 -12.83
C ALA A 5 21.72 -6.99 -12.51
N GLN A 6 22.81 -7.22 -11.76
CA GLN A 6 23.21 -8.57 -11.34
C GLN A 6 22.19 -9.22 -10.38
N ALA A 7 21.55 -8.43 -9.52
CA ALA A 7 20.49 -8.93 -8.64
C ALA A 7 19.27 -9.44 -9.43
N VAL A 8 18.91 -8.77 -10.54
CA VAL A 8 17.87 -9.26 -11.46
C VAL A 8 18.33 -10.55 -12.15
N GLY A 9 19.58 -10.61 -12.60
CA GLY A 9 20.15 -11.83 -13.18
C GLY A 9 20.15 -13.02 -12.23
N PHE A 10 20.41 -12.81 -10.94
CA PHE A 10 20.26 -13.84 -9.92
C PHE A 10 18.80 -14.32 -9.80
N LEU A 11 17.85 -13.39 -9.78
CA LEU A 11 16.43 -13.72 -9.68
C LEU A 11 15.92 -14.49 -10.91
N GLN A 12 16.39 -14.15 -12.10
CA GLN A 12 16.15 -14.90 -13.34
C GLN A 12 16.62 -16.34 -13.26
N ILE A 13 17.80 -16.56 -12.67
CA ILE A 13 18.31 -17.92 -12.44
C ILE A 13 17.39 -18.65 -11.46
N VAL A 14 17.00 -18.02 -10.36
CA VAL A 14 16.07 -18.63 -9.38
C VAL A 14 14.73 -19.00 -10.03
N ALA A 15 14.16 -18.09 -10.84
CA ALA A 15 12.89 -18.29 -11.54
C ALA A 15 12.95 -19.35 -12.65
N SER A 16 14.15 -19.69 -13.13
CA SER A 16 14.34 -20.76 -14.12
C SER A 16 14.16 -22.18 -13.55
N TYR A 17 14.16 -22.33 -12.22
CA TYR A 17 13.91 -23.60 -11.54
C TYR A 17 12.43 -23.75 -11.15
N GLU A 18 11.97 -24.98 -10.95
CA GLU A 18 10.64 -25.24 -10.37
C GLU A 18 10.61 -24.68 -8.94
N MET A 19 9.66 -23.77 -8.66
CA MET A 19 9.51 -23.16 -7.35
C MET A 19 9.11 -24.20 -6.30
N ASP A 20 9.96 -24.35 -5.27
CA ASP A 20 9.76 -25.21 -4.12
C ASP A 20 9.89 -24.44 -2.79
N GLU A 21 9.63 -25.10 -1.67
CA GLU A 21 9.70 -24.50 -0.32
C GLU A 21 11.08 -23.89 0.01
N LYS A 22 12.16 -24.33 -0.63
CA LYS A 22 13.52 -23.80 -0.39
C LYS A 22 13.80 -22.56 -1.23
N LEU A 23 13.30 -22.52 -2.46
CA LEU A 23 13.48 -21.38 -3.36
C LEU A 23 12.54 -20.21 -3.03
N MET A 24 11.38 -20.47 -2.42
CA MET A 24 10.38 -19.45 -2.07
C MET A 24 10.94 -18.31 -1.18
N PRO A 25 11.64 -18.59 -0.06
CA PRO A 25 12.27 -17.53 0.74
C PRO A 25 13.36 -16.77 -0.04
N ILE A 26 14.11 -17.45 -0.91
CA ILE A 26 15.19 -16.85 -1.71
C ILE A 26 14.61 -15.87 -2.72
N ALA A 27 13.59 -16.28 -3.47
CA ALA A 27 12.89 -15.41 -4.40
C ALA A 27 12.26 -14.22 -3.67
N THR A 28 11.62 -14.46 -2.51
CA THR A 28 11.00 -13.41 -1.69
C THR A 28 12.04 -12.37 -1.28
N GLN A 29 13.17 -12.80 -0.73
CA GLN A 29 14.27 -11.89 -0.35
C GLN A 29 14.86 -11.17 -1.56
N GLY A 30 14.95 -11.84 -2.71
CA GLY A 30 15.36 -11.23 -3.97
C GLY A 30 14.48 -10.04 -4.33
N PHE A 31 13.17 -10.23 -4.44
CA PHE A 31 12.22 -9.14 -4.72
C PHE A 31 12.21 -8.06 -3.65
N GLN A 32 12.33 -8.41 -2.36
CA GLN A 32 12.45 -7.41 -1.28
C GLN A 32 13.68 -6.52 -1.49
N THR A 33 14.82 -7.13 -1.82
CA THR A 33 16.06 -6.39 -2.10
C THR A 33 15.92 -5.49 -3.32
N LEU A 34 15.27 -5.96 -4.39
CA LEU A 34 15.01 -5.13 -5.58
C LEU A 34 14.06 -3.96 -5.27
N THR A 35 13.08 -4.16 -4.39
CA THR A 35 12.18 -3.10 -3.91
C THR A 35 12.99 -2.02 -3.18
N GLU A 36 13.87 -2.41 -2.25
CA GLU A 36 14.72 -1.46 -1.52
C GLU A 36 15.71 -0.71 -2.42
N PHE A 37 16.13 -1.30 -3.55
CA PHE A 37 16.97 -0.59 -4.52
C PHE A 37 16.25 0.55 -5.24
N CYS A 38 14.92 0.58 -5.28
CA CYS A 38 14.16 1.56 -6.07
C CYS A 38 13.11 2.37 -5.31
N GLN A 39 12.71 1.94 -4.11
CA GLN A 39 11.83 2.67 -3.19
C GLN A 39 12.39 4.06 -2.86
N GLY A 40 11.51 5.06 -2.73
CA GLY A 40 11.95 6.44 -2.47
C GLY A 40 12.53 7.06 -3.74
N PRO A 41 11.65 7.30 -4.73
CA PRO A 41 11.86 7.19 -6.17
C PRO A 41 13.32 7.34 -6.61
N CYS A 42 13.95 6.22 -6.97
CA CYS A 42 15.28 6.19 -7.57
C CYS A 42 15.18 5.91 -9.07
N LEU A 43 14.95 6.95 -9.88
CA LEU A 43 14.69 6.81 -11.33
C LEU A 43 15.78 6.03 -12.08
N GLN A 44 17.04 6.15 -11.67
CA GLN A 44 18.16 5.44 -12.28
C GLN A 44 18.08 3.93 -12.03
N ASN A 45 17.86 3.52 -10.78
CA ASN A 45 17.73 2.10 -10.43
C ASN A 45 16.44 1.51 -11.03
N GLN A 46 15.34 2.25 -10.98
CA GLN A 46 14.08 1.85 -11.64
C GLN A 46 14.29 1.56 -13.13
N ALA A 47 14.99 2.44 -13.85
CA ALA A 47 15.28 2.25 -15.27
C ALA A 47 16.16 1.00 -15.52
N VAL A 48 17.19 0.79 -14.71
CA VAL A 48 18.04 -0.42 -14.80
C VAL A 48 17.21 -1.68 -14.57
N LEU A 49 16.37 -1.71 -13.54
CA LEU A 49 15.56 -2.88 -13.19
C LEU A 49 14.55 -3.23 -14.30
N VAL A 50 13.83 -2.23 -14.82
CA VAL A 50 12.88 -2.41 -15.92
C VAL A 50 13.59 -2.96 -17.16
N ASN A 51 14.72 -2.38 -17.53
CA ASN A 51 15.50 -2.82 -18.69
C ASN A 51 16.20 -4.17 -18.50
N SER A 52 16.36 -4.62 -17.26
CA SER A 52 16.95 -5.93 -16.93
C SER A 52 15.92 -7.06 -16.90
N GLY A 53 14.62 -6.78 -17.08
CA GLY A 53 13.57 -7.78 -17.19
C GLY A 53 12.84 -8.11 -15.89
N VAL A 54 12.97 -7.29 -14.83
CA VAL A 54 12.27 -7.55 -13.54
C VAL A 54 10.75 -7.69 -13.69
N CYS A 55 10.14 -6.97 -14.63
CA CYS A 55 8.70 -7.04 -14.88
C CYS A 55 8.26 -8.43 -15.38
N HIS A 56 9.11 -9.08 -16.17
CA HIS A 56 8.87 -10.44 -16.64
C HIS A 56 8.92 -11.43 -15.47
N GLU A 57 9.95 -11.33 -14.63
CA GLU A 57 10.09 -12.20 -13.46
C GLU A 57 8.92 -12.06 -12.48
N ALA A 58 8.50 -10.82 -12.21
CA ALA A 58 7.33 -10.56 -11.39
C ALA A 58 6.07 -11.19 -12.00
N ASN A 59 5.85 -11.05 -13.31
CA ASN A 59 4.71 -11.65 -13.99
C ASN A 59 4.70 -13.19 -13.90
N MET A 60 5.87 -13.83 -14.00
CA MET A 60 6.00 -15.29 -13.83
C MET A 60 5.59 -15.73 -12.43
N VAL A 61 6.02 -14.99 -11.40
CA VAL A 61 5.60 -15.23 -10.01
C VAL A 61 4.10 -15.02 -9.81
N LEU A 62 3.54 -13.95 -10.39
CA LEU A 62 2.12 -13.63 -10.24
C LEU A 62 1.20 -14.66 -10.91
N LYS A 63 1.61 -15.18 -12.07
CA LYS A 63 0.94 -16.29 -12.76
C LYS A 63 1.10 -17.64 -12.04
N GLY A 64 2.25 -17.85 -11.39
CA GLY A 64 2.58 -19.11 -10.74
C GLY A 64 1.62 -19.45 -9.60
N ASN A 65 1.31 -20.74 -9.48
CA ASN A 65 0.64 -21.30 -8.31
C ASN A 65 1.22 -22.69 -8.00
N PRO A 66 2.44 -22.76 -7.42
CA PRO A 66 3.14 -24.02 -7.23
C PRO A 66 2.41 -24.87 -6.19
N ALA A 67 1.77 -25.95 -6.64
CA ALA A 67 0.92 -26.82 -5.81
C ALA A 67 1.66 -27.50 -4.64
N ARG A 68 3.00 -27.59 -4.72
CA ARG A 68 3.86 -28.18 -3.68
C ARG A 68 4.29 -27.21 -2.59
N CYS A 69 3.93 -25.93 -2.71
CA CYS A 69 4.31 -24.89 -1.76
C CYS A 69 3.13 -24.50 -0.86
N ASN A 70 3.45 -24.07 0.36
CA ASN A 70 2.53 -23.47 1.29
C ASN A 70 1.88 -22.22 0.66
N ARG A 71 0.53 -22.16 0.72
CA ARG A 71 -0.25 -21.07 0.12
C ARG A 71 0.12 -19.70 0.67
N MET A 72 0.40 -19.57 1.97
CA MET A 72 0.81 -18.29 2.57
C MET A 72 2.18 -17.85 2.07
N SER A 73 3.12 -18.78 1.89
CA SER A 73 4.41 -18.47 1.25
C SER A 73 4.22 -17.96 -0.19
N VAL A 74 3.30 -18.56 -0.94
CA VAL A 74 2.94 -18.11 -2.31
C VAL A 74 2.33 -16.71 -2.29
N PHE A 75 1.36 -16.46 -1.42
CA PHE A 75 0.77 -15.12 -1.28
C PHE A 75 1.80 -14.07 -0.87
N ARG A 76 2.71 -14.41 0.06
CA ARG A 76 3.80 -13.51 0.47
C ARG A 76 4.73 -13.18 -0.69
N LEU A 77 5.18 -14.18 -1.45
CA LEU A 77 6.05 -13.96 -2.60
C LEU A 77 5.36 -13.10 -3.66
N LYS A 78 4.08 -13.39 -3.98
CA LYS A 78 3.28 -12.54 -4.88
C LYS A 78 3.17 -11.12 -4.35
N GLY A 79 2.91 -10.93 -3.05
CA GLY A 79 2.82 -9.62 -2.41
C GLY A 79 4.07 -8.77 -2.62
N VAL A 80 5.25 -9.34 -2.34
CA VAL A 80 6.52 -8.63 -2.56
C VAL A 80 6.77 -8.35 -4.04
N ALA A 81 6.42 -9.27 -4.94
CA ALA A 81 6.55 -9.04 -6.38
C ALA A 81 5.67 -7.86 -6.84
N VAL A 82 4.43 -7.74 -6.36
CA VAL A 82 3.57 -6.58 -6.65
C VAL A 82 4.15 -5.29 -6.07
N LEU A 83 4.67 -5.31 -4.84
CA LEU A 83 5.34 -4.15 -4.24
C LEU A 83 6.58 -3.71 -5.04
N THR A 84 7.33 -4.67 -5.58
CA THR A 84 8.44 -4.38 -6.51
C THR A 84 7.91 -3.67 -7.75
N LEU A 85 6.82 -4.13 -8.37
CA LEU A 85 6.23 -3.47 -9.53
C LEU A 85 5.72 -2.06 -9.21
N LEU A 86 5.07 -1.86 -8.06
CA LEU A 86 4.62 -0.55 -7.61
C LEU A 86 5.78 0.42 -7.36
N SER A 87 6.87 -0.03 -6.75
CA SER A 87 8.07 0.80 -6.50
C SER A 87 8.79 1.22 -7.79
N LEU A 88 8.66 0.46 -8.88
CA LEU A 88 9.14 0.87 -10.22
C LEU A 88 8.31 2.00 -10.85
N LEU A 89 7.06 2.18 -10.41
CA LEU A 89 6.14 3.23 -10.85
C LEU A 89 6.18 4.46 -9.95
N GLU A 90 6.85 4.41 -8.79
CA GLU A 90 7.00 5.58 -7.92
C GLU A 90 7.75 6.72 -8.61
N GLY A 91 7.22 7.94 -8.51
CA GLY A 91 7.77 9.11 -9.19
C GLY A 91 7.80 9.00 -10.72
N CYS A 92 7.13 7.99 -11.29
CA CYS A 92 7.12 7.77 -12.73
C CYS A 92 6.06 8.64 -13.39
N ASN A 93 6.50 9.57 -14.22
CA ASN A 93 5.65 10.32 -15.15
C ASN A 93 5.92 9.93 -16.62
N ASP A 94 6.76 8.93 -16.83
CA ASP A 94 7.09 8.39 -18.14
C ASP A 94 6.09 7.30 -18.56
N ARG A 95 5.40 7.55 -19.66
CA ARG A 95 4.47 6.58 -20.26
C ARG A 95 5.18 5.34 -20.76
N THR A 96 6.42 5.43 -21.24
CA THR A 96 7.14 4.29 -21.82
C THR A 96 7.35 3.18 -20.79
N ARG A 97 7.62 3.52 -19.53
CA ARG A 97 7.76 2.53 -18.47
C ARG A 97 6.45 1.79 -18.18
N GLY A 98 5.34 2.53 -18.11
CA GLY A 98 4.02 1.92 -17.94
C GLY A 98 3.66 1.02 -19.13
N GLN A 99 4.00 1.41 -20.37
CA GLN A 99 3.79 0.58 -21.57
C GLN A 99 4.59 -0.72 -21.52
N LEU A 100 5.88 -0.64 -21.15
CA LEU A 100 6.73 -1.82 -20.97
C LEU A 100 6.15 -2.75 -19.92
N MET A 101 5.72 -2.21 -18.77
CA MET A 101 5.13 -2.99 -17.70
C MET A 101 3.82 -3.66 -18.15
N VAL A 102 2.92 -2.93 -18.81
CA VAL A 102 1.68 -3.49 -19.38
C VAL A 102 1.97 -4.59 -20.40
N SER A 103 3.01 -4.45 -21.22
CA SER A 103 3.41 -5.48 -22.20
C SER A 103 3.95 -6.77 -21.57
N CYS A 104 4.46 -6.68 -20.33
CA CYS A 104 5.01 -7.82 -19.61
C CYS A 104 3.97 -8.54 -18.74
N ILE A 105 3.04 -7.79 -18.15
CA ILE A 105 2.10 -8.30 -17.15
C ILE A 105 0.82 -8.81 -17.82
N SER A 106 0.35 -9.98 -17.38
CA SER A 106 -0.93 -10.55 -17.81
C SER A 106 -2.08 -10.02 -16.98
N LEU A 107 -2.87 -9.13 -17.58
CA LEU A 107 -4.04 -8.54 -16.93
C LEU A 107 -5.05 -9.60 -16.46
N ASP A 108 -5.31 -10.63 -17.27
CA ASP A 108 -6.23 -11.71 -16.92
C ASP A 108 -5.77 -12.46 -15.66
N SER A 109 -4.47 -12.74 -15.56
CA SER A 109 -3.90 -13.43 -14.39
C SER A 109 -3.96 -12.59 -13.11
N LEU A 110 -3.83 -11.26 -13.24
CA LEU A 110 -4.00 -10.36 -12.10
C LEU A 110 -5.46 -10.34 -11.63
N LYS A 111 -6.41 -10.24 -12.56
CA LYS A 111 -7.85 -10.25 -12.26
C LYS A 111 -8.26 -11.55 -11.58
N GLU A 112 -7.87 -12.69 -12.13
CA GLU A 112 -8.13 -14.00 -11.54
C GLU A 112 -7.59 -14.08 -10.10
N THR A 113 -6.43 -13.49 -9.83
CA THR A 113 -5.87 -13.45 -8.46
C THR A 113 -6.69 -12.54 -7.54
N ILE A 114 -7.13 -11.37 -8.03
CA ILE A 114 -8.02 -10.47 -7.27
C ILE A 114 -9.34 -11.19 -6.94
N ASP A 115 -9.96 -11.84 -7.91
CA ASP A 115 -11.23 -12.54 -7.76
C ASP A 115 -11.11 -13.71 -6.77
N GLN A 116 -10.07 -14.55 -6.93
CA GLN A 116 -9.80 -15.68 -6.01
C GLN A 116 -9.58 -15.22 -4.56
N VAL A 117 -8.87 -14.10 -4.38
CA VAL A 117 -8.68 -13.53 -3.05
C VAL A 117 -9.99 -12.99 -2.51
N TRP A 118 -10.73 -12.20 -3.31
CA TRP A 118 -12.00 -11.59 -2.93
C TRP A 118 -12.99 -12.65 -2.44
N ASP A 119 -13.19 -13.70 -3.23
CA ASP A 119 -14.10 -14.81 -2.87
C ASP A 119 -13.71 -15.46 -1.53
N SER A 120 -12.42 -15.42 -1.16
CA SER A 120 -11.92 -15.97 0.10
C SER A 120 -12.01 -15.01 1.30
N VAL A 121 -12.10 -13.69 1.07
CA VAL A 121 -12.06 -12.66 2.14
C VAL A 121 -13.34 -11.82 2.21
N GLU A 122 -14.28 -11.96 1.29
CA GLU A 122 -15.53 -11.19 1.27
C GLU A 122 -16.31 -11.33 2.59
N THR A 123 -16.37 -12.55 3.13
CA THR A 123 -17.01 -12.79 4.43
C THR A 123 -16.28 -12.04 5.54
N TYR A 124 -14.95 -12.10 5.58
CA TYR A 124 -14.11 -11.40 6.55
C TYR A 124 -14.32 -9.88 6.50
N VAL A 125 -14.35 -9.30 5.29
CA VAL A 125 -14.61 -7.87 5.08
C VAL A 125 -15.98 -7.46 5.63
N ASN A 126 -17.00 -8.30 5.42
CA ASN A 126 -18.37 -8.00 5.83
C ASN A 126 -18.62 -8.21 7.33
N THR A 127 -17.99 -9.20 7.96
CA THR A 127 -18.24 -9.54 9.38
C THR A 127 -17.40 -8.71 10.35
N SER A 128 -16.41 -7.93 9.87
CA SER A 128 -15.51 -7.12 10.71
C SER A 128 -14.79 -7.95 11.79
N ASP A 129 -14.55 -9.24 11.57
CA ASP A 129 -13.81 -10.11 12.50
C ASP A 129 -12.31 -9.82 12.38
N GLY A 130 -11.89 -8.71 13.00
CA GLY A 130 -10.62 -8.03 12.74
C GLY A 130 -9.34 -8.75 13.20
N ASN A 131 -9.38 -10.07 13.41
CA ASN A 131 -8.24 -10.84 13.95
C ASN A 131 -7.75 -11.99 13.05
N ASP A 132 -8.22 -12.10 11.80
CA ASP A 132 -7.62 -13.02 10.82
C ASP A 132 -6.49 -12.33 10.04
N GLU A 133 -5.25 -12.45 10.54
CA GLU A 133 -4.05 -11.89 9.90
C GLU A 133 -3.79 -12.46 8.49
N ASP A 134 -4.20 -13.70 8.24
CA ASP A 134 -4.04 -14.34 6.93
C ASP A 134 -5.04 -13.77 5.93
N SER A 135 -6.28 -13.50 6.34
CA SER A 135 -7.27 -12.80 5.51
C SER A 135 -6.84 -11.38 5.17
N GLU A 136 -6.33 -10.62 6.14
CA GLU A 136 -5.86 -9.25 5.90
C GLU A 136 -4.65 -9.22 4.95
N SER A 137 -3.70 -10.15 5.11
CA SER A 137 -2.53 -10.27 4.22
C SER A 137 -2.93 -10.62 2.78
N ARG A 138 -3.93 -11.50 2.60
CA ARG A 138 -4.49 -11.82 1.29
C ARG A 138 -5.20 -10.60 0.68
N LEU A 139 -6.03 -9.92 1.46
CA LEU A 139 -6.73 -8.72 1.05
C LEU A 139 -5.77 -7.61 0.62
N GLU A 140 -4.65 -7.43 1.35
CA GLU A 140 -3.60 -6.49 0.98
C GLU A 140 -2.97 -6.82 -0.39
N LEU A 141 -2.71 -8.10 -0.69
CA LEU A 141 -2.25 -8.51 -2.02
C LEU A 141 -3.25 -8.12 -3.12
N ALA A 142 -4.54 -8.44 -2.94
CA ALA A 142 -5.55 -8.08 -3.94
C ALA A 142 -5.67 -6.55 -4.12
N PHE A 143 -5.58 -5.79 -3.03
CA PHE A 143 -5.61 -4.34 -3.10
C PHE A 143 -4.37 -3.76 -3.78
N ASN A 144 -3.19 -4.32 -3.53
CA ASN A 144 -1.96 -3.90 -4.21
C ASN A 144 -2.01 -4.21 -5.71
N LEU A 145 -2.60 -5.34 -6.11
CA LEU A 145 -2.87 -5.65 -7.51
C LEU A 145 -3.85 -4.66 -8.14
N PHE A 146 -4.93 -4.32 -7.44
CA PHE A 146 -5.89 -3.32 -7.87
C PHE A 146 -5.21 -1.96 -8.07
N ILE A 147 -4.42 -1.50 -7.10
CA ILE A 147 -3.64 -0.26 -7.18
C ILE A 147 -2.66 -0.30 -8.36
N LEU A 148 -1.98 -1.42 -8.59
CA LEU A 148 -1.03 -1.56 -9.71
C LEU A 148 -1.73 -1.32 -11.05
N ILE A 149 -2.85 -2.00 -11.29
CA ILE A 149 -3.62 -1.84 -12.54
C ILE A 149 -4.17 -0.40 -12.65
N TYR A 150 -4.69 0.16 -11.56
CA TYR A 150 -5.23 1.52 -11.54
C TYR A 150 -4.15 2.57 -11.80
N THR A 151 -2.95 2.38 -11.25
CA THR A 151 -1.78 3.24 -11.48
C THR A 151 -1.38 3.19 -12.95
N LEU A 152 -1.31 2.00 -13.54
CA LEU A 152 -1.03 1.84 -14.97
C LEU A 152 -2.10 2.50 -15.85
N HIS A 153 -3.38 2.35 -15.51
CA HIS A 153 -4.47 3.06 -16.15
C HIS A 153 -4.27 4.58 -16.11
N SER A 154 -3.99 5.15 -14.92
CA SER A 154 -3.78 6.59 -14.78
C SER A 154 -2.55 7.11 -15.53
N LEU A 155 -1.50 6.30 -15.68
CA LEU A 155 -0.28 6.69 -16.42
C LEU A 155 -0.51 6.65 -17.94
N GLN A 156 -1.23 5.63 -18.43
CA GLN A 156 -1.42 5.40 -19.86
C GLN A 156 -2.64 6.12 -20.43
N GLY A 157 -3.67 6.36 -19.63
CA GLY A 157 -5.00 6.75 -20.11
C GLY A 157 -5.71 5.63 -20.87
N ASP A 158 -5.33 4.37 -20.63
CA ASP A 158 -5.89 3.21 -21.34
C ASP A 158 -7.21 2.77 -20.68
N ALA A 159 -8.32 3.01 -21.36
CA ALA A 159 -9.65 2.63 -20.89
C ALA A 159 -9.84 1.12 -20.73
N ALA A 160 -9.07 0.29 -21.44
CA ALA A 160 -9.17 -1.17 -21.31
C ALA A 160 -8.72 -1.65 -19.92
N LEU A 161 -7.73 -0.99 -19.32
CA LEU A 161 -7.27 -1.30 -17.96
C LEU A 161 -8.35 -0.97 -16.90
N LEU A 162 -9.08 0.13 -17.09
CA LEU A 162 -10.19 0.50 -16.20
C LEU A 162 -11.37 -0.46 -16.38
N GLN A 163 -11.75 -0.79 -17.62
CA GLN A 163 -12.81 -1.75 -17.89
C GLN A 163 -12.48 -3.14 -17.31
N ALA A 164 -11.22 -3.54 -17.36
CA ALA A 164 -10.76 -4.77 -16.73
C ALA A 164 -10.94 -4.74 -15.21
N LEU A 165 -10.63 -3.62 -14.55
CA LEU A 165 -10.89 -3.44 -13.11
C LEU A 165 -12.38 -3.47 -12.79
N GLU A 166 -13.23 -2.80 -13.57
CA GLU A 166 -14.68 -2.79 -13.37
C GLU A 166 -15.31 -4.19 -13.42
N SER A 167 -14.64 -5.14 -14.06
CA SER A 167 -15.09 -6.53 -14.18
C SER A 167 -14.65 -7.47 -13.05
N VAL A 168 -13.81 -7.04 -12.11
CA VAL A 168 -13.35 -7.89 -11.00
C VAL A 168 -14.41 -8.00 -9.90
N SER A 169 -14.47 -9.15 -9.24
CA SER A 169 -15.25 -9.37 -8.03
C SER A 169 -14.82 -8.38 -6.94
N GLY A 170 -15.80 -7.81 -6.23
CA GLY A 170 -15.52 -6.82 -5.19
C GLY A 170 -15.07 -5.45 -5.69
N TYR A 171 -15.16 -5.14 -7.00
CA TYR A 171 -14.77 -3.84 -7.57
C TYR A 171 -15.26 -2.64 -6.74
N LYS A 172 -16.53 -2.66 -6.34
CA LYS A 172 -17.13 -1.60 -5.52
C LYS A 172 -16.36 -1.39 -4.21
N TYR A 173 -16.00 -2.45 -3.51
CA TYR A 173 -15.20 -2.35 -2.29
C TYR A 173 -13.82 -1.77 -2.57
N PHE A 174 -13.10 -2.30 -3.56
CA PHE A 174 -11.75 -1.84 -3.89
C PHE A 174 -11.75 -0.36 -4.29
N TYR A 175 -12.71 0.05 -5.12
CA TYR A 175 -12.87 1.43 -5.55
C TYR A 175 -13.26 2.34 -4.38
N ASP A 176 -14.26 1.97 -3.58
CA ASP A 176 -14.70 2.74 -2.42
C ASP A 176 -13.60 2.89 -1.36
N MET A 177 -12.68 1.93 -1.27
CA MET A 177 -11.55 1.94 -0.33
C MET A 177 -10.26 2.53 -0.93
N LEU A 178 -10.24 2.87 -2.22
CA LEU A 178 -9.09 3.51 -2.85
C LEU A 178 -8.98 4.96 -2.39
N GLY A 179 -7.83 5.33 -1.84
CA GLY A 179 -7.45 6.71 -1.53
C GLY A 179 -6.46 7.24 -2.56
N VAL A 180 -6.55 8.54 -2.86
CA VAL A 180 -5.69 9.20 -3.86
C VAL A 180 -5.18 10.52 -3.34
N ILE A 181 -3.88 10.62 -3.06
CA ILE A 181 -3.25 11.89 -2.69
C ILE A 181 -2.40 12.42 -3.84
N GLU A 182 -2.29 13.74 -3.92
CA GLU A 182 -1.35 14.42 -4.80
C GLU A 182 -0.20 14.95 -3.95
N ILE A 183 1.03 14.57 -4.29
CA ILE A 183 2.26 15.02 -3.64
C ILE A 183 3.08 15.85 -4.62
N ALA A 184 3.69 16.92 -4.13
CA ALA A 184 4.63 17.73 -4.91
C ALA A 184 6.07 17.29 -4.62
N ARG A 185 6.78 16.80 -5.64
CA ARG A 185 8.18 16.36 -5.58
C ARG A 185 8.94 16.93 -6.78
N ASP A 186 10.10 17.55 -6.55
CA ASP A 186 10.94 18.13 -7.61
C ASP A 186 10.17 19.02 -8.61
N ASN A 187 9.28 19.88 -8.08
CA ASN A 187 8.36 20.74 -8.84
C ASN A 187 7.37 19.99 -9.77
N ARG A 188 7.10 18.72 -9.50
CA ARG A 188 6.12 17.89 -10.20
C ARG A 188 5.07 17.39 -9.23
N VAL A 189 3.84 17.28 -9.72
CA VAL A 189 2.74 16.68 -8.97
C VAL A 189 2.66 15.21 -9.34
N GLU A 190 2.64 14.35 -8.34
CA GLU A 190 2.56 12.91 -8.45
C GLU A 190 1.32 12.42 -7.70
N LYS A 191 0.60 11.45 -8.28
CA LYS A 191 -0.51 10.79 -7.61
C LYS A 191 -0.01 9.56 -6.87
N VAL A 192 -0.40 9.43 -5.61
CA VAL A 192 -0.14 8.23 -4.81
C VAL A 192 -1.47 7.60 -4.43
N TYR A 193 -1.60 6.33 -4.81
CA TYR A 193 -2.74 5.48 -4.53
C TYR A 193 -2.46 4.62 -3.31
N PHE A 194 -3.44 4.48 -2.43
CA PHE A 194 -3.33 3.65 -1.23
C PHE A 194 -4.70 3.09 -0.83
N ARG A 195 -4.70 2.04 0.00
CA ARG A 195 -5.92 1.54 0.64
C ARG A 195 -6.25 2.41 1.85
N LYS A 196 -7.44 2.97 1.90
CA LYS A 196 -7.95 3.65 3.11
C LYS A 196 -8.02 2.64 4.26
N PRO A 197 -7.44 2.93 5.43
CA PRO A 197 -7.56 2.01 6.57
C PRO A 197 -8.99 1.89 7.06
N ALA A 198 -9.37 0.68 7.49
CA ALA A 198 -10.74 0.38 7.90
C ALA A 198 -11.21 1.23 9.09
N ILE A 199 -10.29 1.63 9.98
CA ILE A 199 -10.56 2.56 11.10
C ILE A 199 -11.19 3.88 10.61
N CYS A 200 -10.87 4.33 9.41
CA CYS A 200 -11.38 5.59 8.89
C CYS A 200 -12.87 5.55 8.54
N LEU A 201 -13.43 4.35 8.36
CA LEU A 201 -14.86 4.16 8.15
C LEU A 201 -15.67 4.41 9.42
N THR A 202 -15.03 4.50 10.60
CA THR A 202 -15.73 4.80 11.87
C THR A 202 -15.88 6.31 12.13
N LEU A 203 -15.29 7.16 11.28
CA LEU A 203 -15.40 8.61 11.41
C LEU A 203 -16.81 9.06 11.04
N LYS A 204 -17.45 9.80 11.95
CA LYS A 204 -18.81 10.32 11.74
C LYS A 204 -18.79 11.56 10.84
N GLU A 205 -19.78 11.69 9.98
CA GLU A 205 -19.98 12.89 9.15
C GLU A 205 -20.07 14.17 9.99
N ALA A 206 -20.75 14.11 11.15
CA ALA A 206 -20.82 15.25 12.06
C ALA A 206 -19.44 15.73 12.57
N SER A 207 -18.47 14.83 12.70
CA SER A 207 -17.09 15.19 13.08
C SER A 207 -16.33 15.83 11.93
N LYS A 208 -16.57 15.38 10.69
CA LYS A 208 -16.03 16.03 9.48
C LYS A 208 -16.61 17.45 9.32
N GLU A 209 -17.92 17.60 9.45
CA GLU A 209 -18.59 18.90 9.38
C GLU A 209 -18.08 19.87 10.46
N ARG A 210 -17.91 19.38 11.70
CA ARG A 210 -17.35 20.16 12.81
C ARG A 210 -15.91 20.61 12.51
N LEU A 211 -15.07 19.74 11.97
CA LEU A 211 -13.72 20.14 11.58
C LEU A 211 -13.78 21.22 10.49
N LEU A 212 -14.55 20.99 9.43
CA LEU A 212 -14.69 21.94 8.31
C LEU A 212 -15.25 23.30 8.74
N ALA A 213 -16.13 23.35 9.75
CA ALA A 213 -16.67 24.59 10.27
C ALA A 213 -15.65 25.39 11.10
N ASN A 214 -14.74 24.70 11.80
CA ASN A 214 -13.88 25.30 12.81
C ASN A 214 -12.40 25.45 12.39
N ILE A 215 -12.03 25.05 11.18
CA ILE A 215 -10.67 25.24 10.66
C ILE A 215 -10.35 26.74 10.53
N ASP A 216 -9.16 27.14 11.00
CA ASP A 216 -8.60 28.46 10.76
C ASP A 216 -8.34 28.66 9.26
N ARG A 217 -8.95 29.68 8.66
CA ARG A 217 -8.78 30.02 7.23
C ARG A 217 -8.09 31.36 7.04
N SER A 218 -7.44 31.89 8.08
CA SER A 218 -6.73 33.17 8.06
C SER A 218 -5.61 33.20 7.02
N SER A 219 -4.90 32.08 6.82
CA SER A 219 -3.89 31.91 5.78
C SER A 219 -3.77 30.44 5.36
N PRO A 220 -3.18 30.13 4.19
CA PRO A 220 -2.92 28.75 3.79
C PRO A 220 -2.07 27.97 4.79
N ALA A 221 -1.07 28.62 5.40
CA ALA A 221 -0.21 28.01 6.41
C ALA A 221 -0.95 27.72 7.72
N ALA A 222 -1.74 28.69 8.21
CA ALA A 222 -2.55 28.52 9.41
C ALA A 222 -3.62 27.44 9.24
N LYS A 223 -4.25 27.39 8.05
CA LYS A 223 -5.20 26.33 7.68
C LYS A 223 -4.59 24.95 7.76
N LEU A 224 -3.37 24.77 7.24
CA LEU A 224 -2.67 23.49 7.29
C LEU A 224 -2.29 23.12 8.73
N ALA A 225 -1.70 24.07 9.47
CA ALA A 225 -1.30 23.84 10.86
C ALA A 225 -2.49 23.44 11.76
N ASP A 226 -3.58 24.21 11.71
CA ASP A 226 -4.79 23.95 12.51
C ASP A 226 -5.50 22.66 12.09
N PHE A 227 -5.43 22.30 10.80
CA PHE A 227 -5.91 21.01 10.33
C PHE A 227 -5.11 19.84 10.93
N PHE A 228 -3.79 19.94 11.07
CA PHE A 228 -2.99 18.89 11.71
C PHE A 228 -3.29 18.73 13.17
N GLU A 229 -3.34 19.84 13.91
CA GLU A 229 -3.63 19.79 15.33
C GLU A 229 -4.98 19.11 15.59
N LYS A 230 -6.04 19.51 14.86
CA LYS A 230 -7.38 18.93 15.01
C LYS A 230 -7.50 17.50 14.46
N SER A 231 -6.61 17.08 13.59
CA SER A 231 -6.64 15.72 13.05
C SER A 231 -6.27 14.66 14.07
N GLU A 232 -5.43 15.00 15.05
CA GLU A 232 -5.08 14.09 16.15
C GLU A 232 -6.31 13.73 16.98
N GLU A 233 -7.19 14.70 17.24
CA GLU A 233 -8.48 14.48 17.92
C GLU A 233 -9.38 13.52 17.12
N LEU A 234 -9.40 13.64 15.79
CA LEU A 234 -10.19 12.75 14.94
C LEU A 234 -9.62 11.33 14.91
N ILE A 235 -8.29 11.18 14.91
CA ILE A 235 -7.64 9.87 15.03
C ILE A 235 -8.06 9.20 16.33
N PHE A 236 -7.99 9.93 17.45
CA PHE A 236 -8.43 9.43 18.74
C PHE A 236 -9.92 9.05 18.75
N GLU A 237 -10.80 9.86 18.15
CA GLU A 237 -12.22 9.54 18.01
C GLU A 237 -12.43 8.22 17.24
N MET A 238 -11.72 8.02 16.13
CA MET A 238 -11.82 6.80 15.33
C MET A 238 -11.30 5.58 16.09
N GLU A 239 -10.16 5.70 16.78
CA GLU A 239 -9.60 4.62 17.62
C GLU A 239 -10.58 4.22 18.73
N TYR A 240 -11.16 5.21 19.41
CA TYR A 240 -12.15 5.00 20.44
C TYR A 240 -13.39 4.28 19.89
N HIS A 241 -13.96 4.74 18.77
CA HIS A 241 -15.11 4.07 18.16
C HIS A 241 -14.81 2.65 17.71
N MET A 242 -13.63 2.41 17.13
CA MET A 242 -13.22 1.07 16.71
C MET A 242 -13.05 0.14 17.92
N HIS A 243 -12.46 0.63 19.01
CA HIS A 243 -12.32 -0.13 20.25
C HIS A 243 -13.68 -0.52 20.85
N ILE A 244 -14.63 0.42 20.94
CA ILE A 244 -15.99 0.13 21.43
C ILE A 244 -16.69 -0.89 20.54
N LYS A 245 -16.56 -0.79 19.20
CA LYS A 245 -17.15 -1.77 18.28
C LYS A 245 -16.60 -3.18 18.53
N GLN A 246 -15.29 -3.31 18.73
CA GLN A 246 -14.66 -4.59 19.07
C GLN A 246 -15.11 -5.14 20.42
N LEU A 247 -15.26 -4.29 21.44
CA LEU A 247 -15.78 -4.71 22.75
C LEU A 247 -17.22 -5.24 22.61
N LEU A 248 -18.10 -4.51 21.92
CA LEU A 248 -19.48 -4.93 21.70
C LEU A 248 -19.59 -6.26 20.93
N GLN A 249 -18.66 -6.52 20.01
CA GLN A 249 -18.58 -7.80 19.29
C GLN A 249 -18.08 -8.95 20.18
N LYS A 250 -17.24 -8.67 21.18
CA LYS A 250 -16.68 -9.67 22.12
C LYS A 250 -17.61 -10.04 23.29
N HIS A 251 -18.70 -9.32 23.53
CA HIS A 251 -19.62 -9.60 24.66
C HIS A 251 -20.62 -10.74 24.36
N VAL A 252 -20.13 -11.99 24.40
CA VAL A 252 -20.71 -13.03 25.28
C VAL A 252 -20.00 -12.86 26.62
N PRO A 253 -20.68 -12.69 27.76
CA PRO A 253 -20.03 -12.14 28.95
C PRO A 253 -19.15 -13.18 29.66
N GLU A 254 -17.87 -12.89 29.81
CA GLU A 254 -17.04 -13.38 30.92
C GLU A 254 -16.41 -12.21 31.67
N PRO A 255 -16.20 -12.33 32.99
CA PRO A 255 -16.00 -11.21 33.90
C PRO A 255 -14.62 -10.55 33.76
N PRO A 256 -14.47 -9.28 34.17
CA PRO A 256 -13.28 -8.49 33.90
C PRO A 256 -12.10 -8.89 34.81
N GLU A 257 -10.94 -9.13 34.20
CA GLU A 257 -9.64 -9.04 34.88
C GLU A 257 -9.02 -7.64 34.68
N PRO A 258 -8.24 -7.14 35.67
CA PRO A 258 -7.75 -5.76 35.70
C PRO A 258 -6.65 -5.48 34.65
N PRO A 259 -6.40 -4.20 34.32
CA PRO A 259 -5.61 -3.82 33.15
C PRO A 259 -4.12 -4.11 33.32
N GLN A 260 -3.53 -4.75 32.29
CA GLN A 260 -2.09 -4.71 32.06
C GLN A 260 -1.82 -3.77 30.87
N GLU A 261 -1.01 -2.74 31.11
CA GLU A 261 -0.47 -1.86 30.07
C GLU A 261 0.36 -2.68 29.07
N GLN A 262 -0.21 -2.97 27.90
CA GLN A 262 0.57 -3.37 26.72
C GLN A 262 0.04 -2.65 25.49
N LEU A 263 0.94 -1.88 24.87
CA LEU A 263 0.71 -1.17 23.62
C LEU A 263 0.29 -2.17 22.52
N HIS A 264 -0.83 -1.90 21.86
CA HIS A 264 -1.49 -2.82 20.93
C HIS A 264 -0.64 -3.12 19.68
N PRO A 265 -0.62 -4.36 19.15
CA PRO A 265 0.12 -4.72 17.91
C PRO A 265 -0.25 -3.90 16.67
N LEU A 266 -1.45 -3.32 16.61
CA LEU A 266 -1.83 -2.40 15.52
C LEU A 266 -1.02 -1.09 15.53
N ALA A 267 -0.55 -0.62 16.69
CA ALA A 267 0.31 0.55 16.76
C ALA A 267 1.63 0.32 16.00
N TYR A 268 2.16 -0.92 16.01
CA TYR A 268 3.33 -1.28 15.22
C TYR A 268 3.04 -1.35 13.72
N LYS A 269 1.85 -1.79 13.30
CA LYS A 269 1.45 -1.79 11.87
C LYS A 269 1.23 -0.37 11.35
N ILE A 270 0.64 0.52 12.14
CA ILE A 270 0.51 1.96 11.83
C ILE A 270 1.90 2.62 11.79
N LEU A 271 2.80 2.31 12.74
CA LEU A 271 4.18 2.80 12.71
C LEU A 271 5.01 2.23 11.56
N PHE A 272 4.72 1.02 11.08
CA PHE A 272 5.39 0.43 9.92
C PHE A 272 4.86 1.02 8.61
N TYR A 273 3.55 1.23 8.48
CA TYR A 273 2.95 1.93 7.33
C TYR A 273 3.36 3.40 7.31
N ALA A 274 3.37 4.06 8.47
CA ALA A 274 3.93 5.40 8.64
C ALA A 274 5.42 5.38 8.26
N ARG A 275 6.24 4.42 8.71
CA ARG A 275 7.64 4.28 8.27
C ARG A 275 7.80 4.01 6.78
N TRP A 276 6.93 3.22 6.16
CA TRP A 276 6.97 2.92 4.72
C TRP A 276 6.61 4.16 3.90
N VAL A 277 5.54 4.85 4.29
CA VAL A 277 5.10 6.12 3.73
C VAL A 277 6.16 7.23 3.97
N VAL A 278 6.79 7.25 5.15
CA VAL A 278 7.91 8.13 5.54
C VAL A 278 9.17 7.83 4.74
N CYS A 279 9.55 6.57 4.51
CA CYS A 279 10.63 6.21 3.60
C CYS A 279 10.34 6.67 2.15
N LYS A 280 9.07 6.64 1.73
CA LYS A 280 8.63 7.16 0.43
C LYS A 280 8.85 8.67 0.26
N VAL A 281 8.85 9.45 1.34
CA VAL A 281 8.99 10.94 1.33
C VAL A 281 10.36 11.42 1.82
N ARG A 282 11.04 10.68 2.70
CA ARG A 282 12.35 11.05 3.26
C ARG A 282 13.45 11.19 2.20
N THR A 283 13.26 10.58 1.03
CA THR A 283 14.12 10.73 -0.15
C THR A 283 13.84 12.00 -0.99
N SER A 284 12.80 12.81 -0.67
CA SER A 284 12.48 14.05 -1.40
C SER A 284 12.99 15.34 -0.74
N VAL A 285 13.62 15.27 0.43
CA VAL A 285 14.25 16.42 1.07
C VAL A 285 15.71 16.06 1.28
N GLY A 286 16.57 16.45 0.34
CA GLY A 286 18.01 16.19 0.42
C GLY A 286 18.62 16.69 1.73
N ASP A 287 19.58 15.94 2.25
CA ASP A 287 20.37 16.18 3.47
C ASP A 287 21.09 17.54 3.46
N SER A 288 20.34 18.62 3.67
CA SER A 288 20.89 19.97 3.76
C SER A 288 20.08 20.85 4.72
N VAL A 289 19.82 20.33 5.92
CA VAL A 289 19.64 21.17 7.11
C VAL A 289 20.28 20.47 8.31
N GLN A 290 21.55 20.80 8.58
CA GLN A 290 22.12 20.57 9.90
C GLN A 290 21.43 21.53 10.88
N GLY A 291 20.61 20.98 11.77
CA GLY A 291 20.13 21.67 12.96
C GLY A 291 18.62 21.61 13.16
N GLY A 292 18.19 20.67 14.02
CA GLY A 292 16.97 20.81 14.84
C GLY A 292 15.63 20.81 14.10
N ALA A 293 15.24 19.72 13.43
CA ALA A 293 13.89 19.53 12.92
C ALA A 293 13.50 18.06 12.71
N GLU A 294 13.78 17.18 13.68
CA GLU A 294 13.43 15.75 13.59
C GLU A 294 11.92 15.45 13.77
N GLY A 295 11.07 16.45 14.02
CA GLY A 295 9.63 16.26 14.31
C GLY A 295 8.64 16.64 13.20
N TRP A 296 9.07 17.30 12.11
CA TRP A 296 8.14 17.88 11.13
C TRP A 296 7.93 17.05 9.85
N GLN A 297 8.78 16.04 9.62
CA GLN A 297 8.72 15.19 8.42
C GLN A 297 7.66 14.08 8.52
N ASP A 298 7.35 13.59 9.72
CA ASP A 298 6.25 12.63 9.97
C ASP A 298 4.87 13.28 9.76
N ILE A 299 4.79 14.61 9.93
CA ILE A 299 3.54 15.37 9.83
C ILE A 299 3.03 15.39 8.39
N THR A 300 3.91 15.63 7.40
CA THR A 300 3.59 15.82 5.95
C THR A 300 2.82 14.63 5.33
N LEU A 301 2.95 13.45 5.93
CA LEU A 301 2.36 12.21 5.45
C LEU A 301 1.08 11.83 6.19
N LEU A 302 1.02 12.16 7.49
CA LEU A 302 -0.23 12.25 8.21
C LEU A 302 -1.17 13.24 7.48
N VAL A 303 -0.66 14.37 6.97
CA VAL A 303 -1.44 15.36 6.18
C VAL A 303 -2.17 14.75 5.01
N ALA A 304 -1.46 14.03 4.15
CA ALA A 304 -2.03 13.51 2.93
C ALA A 304 -3.00 12.36 3.24
N PHE A 305 -2.65 11.54 4.24
CA PHE A 305 -3.50 10.51 4.79
C PHE A 305 -4.81 11.08 5.34
N ILE A 306 -4.76 12.12 6.17
CA ILE A 306 -5.94 12.75 6.79
C ILE A 306 -6.75 13.55 5.77
N LEU A 307 -6.12 14.27 4.82
CA LEU A 307 -6.83 15.08 3.81
C LEU A 307 -7.77 14.26 2.92
N ASN A 308 -7.47 12.98 2.65
CA ASN A 308 -8.35 12.08 1.89
C ASN A 308 -9.36 11.29 2.74
N LEU A 309 -9.26 11.37 4.06
CA LEU A 309 -10.22 10.75 4.98
C LEU A 309 -11.37 11.68 5.34
N ILE A 310 -11.18 12.98 5.12
CA ILE A 310 -12.07 14.05 5.57
C ILE A 310 -12.80 14.73 4.40
N VAL A 311 -12.24 14.73 3.19
CA VAL A 311 -12.88 15.19 1.95
C VAL A 311 -13.44 14.00 1.18
#